data_AF-A0A9P0Q829-F1
#
_entry.id   AF-A0A9P0Q829-F1
#
_cell.length_a   1.000
_cell.length_b   1.000
_cell.length_c   1.000
_cell.angle_alpha   90.00
_cell.angle_beta   90.00
_cell.angle_gamma   90.00
#
_symmetry.space_group_name_H-M   'P 1'
#
loop_
_entity.id
_entity.type
_entity.pdbx_description
1 polymer ?
#
loop_
_entity_poly.entity_id
_entity_poly.type
_entity_poly.pdbx_seq_one_letter_code
_entity_poly.pdbx_strand_id
1 'polypeptide(L)' 'MTLKDAKALAVKVLVKTLDMAKLTSEKVEMATLSRINDKTVINILSNKEVEELIAEYEKSEAAIEATKKEQQKQAV' A
#
# COMPACT_ATOMS: atom_id res chain seq x y z
N MET A 1 9.44 8.65 8.47
CA MET A 1 8.41 7.73 7.94
C MET A 1 7.07 8.21 8.45
N THR A 2 6.19 8.64 7.56
CA THR A 2 4.83 9.04 7.95
C THR A 2 3.92 7.82 8.08
N LEU A 3 2.76 7.97 8.72
CA LEU A 3 1.76 6.89 8.76
C LEU A 3 1.30 6.50 7.35
N LYS A 4 1.24 7.46 6.41
CA LYS A 4 0.90 7.19 5.02
C LYS A 4 1.96 6.31 4.35
N ASP A 5 3.25 6.65 4.51
CA ASP A 5 4.35 5.85 3.95
C ASP A 5 4.37 4.43 4.53
N ALA A 6 4.09 4.31 5.83
CA ALA A 6 4.00 3.02 6.50
C ALA A 6 2.88 2.13 5.93
N LYS A 7 1.69 2.71 5.69
CA LYS A 7 0.56 2.01 5.06
C LYS A 7 0.92 1.53 3.66
N ALA A 8 1.52 2.39 2.83
CA ALA A 8 1.93 2.03 1.47
C ALA A 8 2.99 0.92 1.47
N LEU A 9 3.97 0.99 2.37
CA LEU A 9 4.99 -0.05 2.50
C LEU A 9 4.38 -1.38 2.97
N ALA A 10 3.44 -1.35 3.92
CA ALA A 10 2.75 -2.54 4.38
C ALA A 10 2.00 -3.24 3.23
N VAL A 11 1.24 -2.50 2.42
CA VAL A 11 0.56 -3.05 1.23
C VAL A 11 1.56 -3.66 0.25
N LYS A 12 2.67 -2.97 -0.04
CA LYS A 12 3.73 -3.49 -0.91
C LYS A 12 4.31 -4.82 -0.41
N VAL A 13 4.60 -4.92 0.88
CA VAL A 13 5.13 -6.15 1.47
C VAL A 13 4.09 -7.26 1.36
N LEU A 14 2.85 -7.00 1.76
CA LEU A 14 1.76 -7.97 1.70
C LEU A 14 1.55 -8.52 0.28
N VAL A 15 1.52 -7.65 -0.74
CA VAL A 15 1.39 -8.07 -2.15
C VAL A 15 2.54 -8.96 -2.60
N LYS A 16 3.77 -8.71 -2.11
CA LYS A 16 4.96 -9.49 -2.51
C LYS A 16 5.12 -10.79 -1.71
N THR A 17 4.54 -10.87 -0.52
CA THR A 17 4.68 -12.04 0.37
C THR A 17 3.51 -13.00 0.28
N LEU A 18 2.30 -12.48 0.08
CA LEU A 18 1.12 -13.30 -0.16
C LEU A 18 1.13 -13.61 -1.65
N ASP A 19 1.40 -14.87 -2.01
CA ASP A 19 1.46 -15.38 -3.39
C ASP A 19 0.06 -15.33 -4.04
N MET A 20 -0.40 -14.11 -4.28
CA MET A 20 -1.72 -13.78 -4.77
C MET A 20 -1.55 -12.81 -5.94
N ALA A 21 -2.15 -13.15 -7.08
CA ALA A 21 -2.12 -12.30 -8.26
C ALA A 21 -2.71 -10.89 -8.00
N LYS A 22 -3.62 -10.78 -7.03
CA LYS A 22 -4.23 -9.51 -6.59
C LYS A 22 -4.58 -9.56 -5.10
N LEU A 23 -4.17 -8.53 -4.37
CA LEU A 23 -4.58 -8.30 -2.99
C LEU A 23 -5.99 -7.70 -2.98
N THR A 24 -6.87 -8.20 -2.11
CA THR A 24 -8.23 -7.69 -1.93
C THR A 24 -8.48 -7.39 -0.46
N SER A 25 -9.37 -6.44 -0.17
CA SER A 25 -9.75 -6.04 1.20
C SER A 25 -10.27 -7.21 2.05
N GLU A 26 -10.89 -8.21 1.44
CA GLU A 26 -11.40 -9.40 2.14
C GLU A 26 -10.30 -10.34 2.67
N LYS A 27 -9.08 -10.25 2.14
CA LYS A 27 -7.99 -11.17 2.47
C LYS A 27 -7.04 -10.63 3.53
N VAL A 28 -7.17 -9.36 3.90
CA VAL A 28 -6.29 -8.71 4.87
C VAL A 28 -7.08 -7.78 5.77
N GLU A 29 -6.76 -7.81 7.05
CA GLU A 29 -7.25 -6.83 8.01
C GLU A 29 -6.10 -5.88 8.38
N MET A 30 -6.37 -4.59 8.39
CA MET A 30 -5.39 -3.56 8.73
C MET A 30 -5.89 -2.70 9.88
N ALA A 31 -5.03 -2.43 10.85
CA ALA A 31 -5.29 -1.51 11.93
C ALA A 31 -4.10 -0.58 12.16
N THR A 32 -4.38 0.63 12.62
CA THR A 32 -3.37 1.59 13.05
C THR A 32 -3.51 1.88 14.53
N LEU A 33 -2.38 1.91 15.23
CA LEU A 33 -2.28 2.39 16.60
C LEU A 33 -1.55 3.73 16.59
N SER A 34 -2.20 4.76 17.09
CA SER A 34 -1.65 6.12 17.13
C SER A 34 -1.91 6.79 18.47
N ARG A 35 -1.12 7.83 18.77
CA ARG A 35 -1.32 8.69 19.94
C ARG A 35 -1.91 10.01 19.44
N ILE A 36 -3.15 10.33 19.85
CA ILE A 36 -3.83 11.59 19.49
C ILE A 36 -4.26 12.25 20.79
N ASN A 37 -3.77 13.47 21.06
CA ASN A 37 -4.05 14.22 22.31
C ASN A 37 -3.78 13.36 23.57
N ASP A 38 -2.59 12.76 23.63
CA ASP A 38 -2.14 11.82 24.66
C ASP A 38 -2.96 10.54 24.87
N LYS A 39 -4.01 10.32 24.07
CA LYS A 39 -4.82 9.11 24.11
C LYS A 39 -4.36 8.11 23.05
N THR A 40 -4.31 6.83 23.43
CA THR A 40 -4.09 5.74 22.48
C THR A 40 -5.37 5.57 21.67
N VAL A 41 -5.28 5.75 20.36
CA VAL A 41 -6.37 5.54 19.41
C VAL A 41 -6.01 4.35 18.54
N ILE A 42 -6.83 3.31 18.63
CA ILE A 42 -6.78 2.14 17.75
C ILE A 42 -7.86 2.35 16.70
N ASN A 43 -7.47 2.32 15.43
CA ASN A 43 -8.39 2.43 14.31
C ASN A 43 -8.24 1.21 13.41
N ILE A 44 -9.28 0.40 13.32
CA ILE A 44 -9.39 -0.69 12.35
C ILE A 44 -9.85 -0.06 11.04
N LEU A 45 -9.11 -0.30 9.96
CA LEU A 45 -9.45 0.26 8.65
C LEU A 45 -10.62 -0.52 8.08
N SER A 46 -11.56 0.21 7.50
CA SER A 46 -12.66 -0.39 6.73
C SER A 46 -12.17 -1.01 5.43
N ASN A 47 -12.93 -1.95 4.87
CA ASN A 47 -12.62 -2.58 3.57
C ASN A 47 -12.40 -1.53 2.46
N LYS A 48 -13.17 -0.45 2.48
CA LYS A 48 -13.05 0.66 1.53
C LYS A 48 -11.70 1.37 1.64
N GLU A 49 -11.24 1.68 2.86
CA GLU A 49 -9.92 2.30 3.06
C GLU A 49 -8.78 1.38 2.64
N VAL A 50 -8.92 0.07 2.88
CA VAL A 50 -7.95 -0.94 2.43
C VAL A 50 -7.93 -1.01 0.90
N GLU A 51 -9.08 -1.02 0.23
CA GLU A 51 -9.20 -0.97 -1.23
C GLU A 51 -8.55 0.28 -1.83
N GLU A 52 -8.76 1.46 -1.22
CA GLU A 52 -8.14 2.71 -1.67
C GLU A 52 -6.60 2.64 -1.58
N LEU A 53 -6.06 2.05 -0.50
CA LEU A 53 -4.61 1.86 -0.34
C LEU A 53 -4.03 0.88 -1.37
N ILE A 54 -4.76 -0.19 -1.68
CA ILE A 54 -4.36 -1.17 -2.71
C ILE A 54 -4.38 -0.50 -4.09
N ALA A 55 -5.41 0.27 -4.41
CA ALA A 55 -5.52 0.99 -5.68
C ALA A 55 -4.41 2.05 -5.85
N GLU A 56 -4.06 2.78 -4.78
CA GLU A 56 -2.94 3.74 -4.80
C GLU A 56 -1.61 3.01 -5.06
N TYR A 57 -1.40 1.82 -4.47
CA TYR A 57 -0.24 0.99 -4.72
C TYR A 57 -0.17 0.49 -6.18
N GLU A 58 -1.27 -0.06 -6.72
CA GLU A 58 -1.33 -0.54 -8.11
C GLU A 58 -1.01 0.57 -9.11
N LYS A 59 -1.57 1.78 -8.89
CA LYS A 59 -1.29 2.96 -9.71
C LYS A 59 0.18 3.38 -9.64
N SER A 60 0.76 3.36 -8.45
CA SER A 60 2.16 3.70 -8.21
C SER A 60 3.11 2.71 -8.90
N GLU A 61 2.89 1.41 -8.75
CA GLU A 61 3.71 0.39 -9.40
C GLU A 61 3.60 0.46 -10.93
N ALA A 62 2.41 0.71 -11.49
CA ALA A 62 2.24 0.89 -12.93
C ALA A 62 3.04 2.09 -13.47
N ALA A 63 3.06 3.23 -12.74
CA ALA A 63 3.85 4.40 -13.12
C ALA A 63 5.36 4.15 -13.02
N ILE A 64 5.79 3.44 -11.97
CA ILE A 64 7.20 3.04 -11.80
C ILE A 64 7.62 2.09 -12.92
N GLU A 65 6.79 1.13 -13.31
CA GLU A 65 7.09 0.19 -14.39
C GLU A 65 7.16 0.89 -15.76
N ALA A 66 6.24 1.82 -16.05
CA ALA A 66 6.29 2.65 -17.26
C ALA A 66 7.59 3.47 -17.34
N THR A 67 7.96 4.12 -16.24
CA THR A 67 9.18 4.93 -16.16
C THR A 67 10.44 4.05 -16.35
N LYS A 68 10.49 2.86 -15.74
CA LYS A 68 11.59 1.91 -15.93
C LYS A 68 11.71 1.46 -17.38
N LYS A 69 10.59 1.19 -18.07
CA LYS A 69 10.58 0.81 -19.49
C LYS A 69 11.06 1.94 -20.40
N GLU A 70 10.73 3.19 -20.09
CA GLU A 70 11.21 4.37 -20.85
C GLU A 70 12.70 4.62 -20.63
N GLN A 71 13.18 4.53 -19.39
CA GLN A 71 14.61 4.65 -19.06
C GLN A 71 15.45 3.54 -19.70
N GLN A 72 14.95 2.30 -19.74
CA GLN A 72 15.61 1.19 -20.43
C GLN A 72 15.66 1.37 -21.94
N LYS A 73 14.64 1.99 -22.55
CA LYS A 73 14.64 2.29 -23.99
C LYS A 73 15.55 3.46 -24.39
N GLN A 74 15.86 4.37 -23.46
CA GLN A 74 16.78 5.50 -23.68
C GLN A 74 18.24 5.17 -23.38
N ALA A 75 18.50 4.07 -22.67
CA ALA A 75 19.84 3.60 -22.31
C ALA A 75 20.44 2.58 -23.32
N VAL A 76 19.74 2.34 -24.44
CA VAL A 76 20.14 1.49 -25.58
C VAL A 76 20.28 2.37 -26.81
#